data_AF-A0A918A7S1-F1
#
_entry.id   AF-A0A918A7S1-F1
#
_cell.length_a   1.000
_cell.length_b   1.000
_cell.length_c   1.000
_cell.angle_alpha   90.00
_cell.angle_beta   90.00
_cell.angle_gamma   90.00
#
_symmetry.space_group_name_H-M   'P 1'
#
loop_
_entity.id
_entity.type
_entity.pdbx_description
1 polymer ?
#
loop_
_entity_poly.entity_id
_entity_poly.type
_entity_poly.pdbx_seq_one_letter_code
_entity_poly.pdbx_strand_id
1 'polypeptide(L)'
;MAQFQWLNVSESSGGGALGVIFSVAFFRGLDPAEVVRRFSRGENSGQESDFGGLDDKAYEFVNETDGGDGGGYVGVFKVGEWCVAIEPHGWMVTLHEVVTELSRGCEVLAVTRHDYAAEHSFEYAIDGTVVTGYRLRHPHERYGSDPDRLNGFMQELGMGLDKPEDEAAWDAAWEENYDTAVPRGFALAAKVTGVQFRPDMLDRPMLVGPILEK
;
A
#
# COMPACT_ATOMS: atom_id res chain seq x y z
N MET A 1 -3.85 15.17 -8.11
CA MET A 1 -2.84 14.18 -8.58
C MET A 1 -1.40 14.57 -8.29
N ALA A 2 -0.94 15.80 -8.59
CA ALA A 2 0.46 16.22 -8.42
C ALA A 2 1.08 15.88 -7.05
N GLN A 3 0.30 15.96 -5.97
CA GLN A 3 0.74 15.67 -4.60
C GLN A 3 1.18 14.22 -4.34
N PHE A 4 0.86 13.26 -5.22
CA PHE A 4 1.24 11.85 -5.09
C PHE A 4 2.27 11.40 -6.14
N GLN A 5 2.75 12.31 -6.99
CA GLN A 5 3.72 11.97 -8.03
C GLN A 5 5.08 11.53 -7.47
N TRP A 6 5.42 11.93 -6.25
CA TRP A 6 6.62 11.49 -5.55
C TRP A 6 6.65 9.96 -5.28
N LEU A 7 5.50 9.29 -5.38
CA LEU A 7 5.36 7.84 -5.20
C LEU A 7 5.56 7.06 -6.51
N ASN A 8 5.64 7.75 -7.65
CA ASN A 8 5.76 7.17 -8.99
C ASN A 8 7.09 7.54 -9.68
N VAL A 9 8.14 7.79 -8.89
CA VAL A 9 9.47 8.10 -9.44
C VAL A 9 10.05 6.85 -10.10
N SER A 10 10.53 6.98 -11.34
CA SER A 10 11.08 5.85 -12.10
C SER A 10 12.32 5.25 -11.45
N GLU A 11 12.55 3.96 -11.68
CA GLU A 11 13.78 3.27 -11.25
C GLU A 11 15.04 3.97 -11.79
N SER A 12 15.00 4.43 -13.04
CA SER A 12 16.11 5.19 -13.66
C SER A 12 16.45 6.51 -12.96
N SER A 13 15.52 7.03 -12.15
CA SER A 13 15.72 8.21 -11.30
C SER A 13 15.96 7.85 -9.83
N GLY A 14 16.22 6.56 -9.54
CA GLY A 14 16.44 6.03 -8.20
C GLY A 14 15.18 5.61 -7.44
N GLY A 15 13.99 5.61 -8.07
CA GLY A 15 12.74 5.17 -7.45
C GLY A 15 12.15 6.11 -6.39
N GLY A 16 12.89 7.15 -5.98
CA GLY A 16 12.50 8.04 -4.88
C GLY A 16 12.74 7.41 -3.52
N ALA A 17 12.24 8.04 -2.46
CA ALA A 17 12.53 7.64 -1.07
C ALA A 17 11.99 6.25 -0.68
N LEU A 18 11.00 5.72 -1.40
CA LEU A 18 10.43 4.39 -1.14
C LEU A 18 10.87 3.34 -2.17
N GLY A 19 11.74 3.73 -3.12
CA GLY A 19 12.11 2.86 -4.23
C GLY A 19 10.94 2.49 -5.16
N VAL A 20 11.08 1.37 -5.86
CA VAL A 20 10.11 0.90 -6.87
C VAL A 20 9.29 -0.33 -6.44
N ILE A 21 9.50 -0.78 -5.20
CA ILE A 21 8.71 -1.83 -4.54
C ILE A 21 8.45 -1.37 -3.12
N PHE A 22 7.20 -1.09 -2.79
CA PHE A 22 6.80 -0.73 -1.44
C PHE A 22 5.29 -0.87 -1.28
N SER A 23 4.88 -1.01 -0.03
CA SER A 23 3.47 -0.94 0.34
C SER A 23 3.22 0.05 1.45
N VAL A 24 2.03 0.64 1.44
CA VAL A 24 1.55 1.52 2.50
C VAL A 24 0.15 1.09 2.90
N ALA A 25 -0.05 0.82 4.19
CA ALA A 25 -1.32 0.44 4.75
C ALA A 25 -1.80 1.45 5.79
N PHE A 26 -3.12 1.66 5.83
CA PHE A 26 -3.81 2.57 6.72
C PHE A 26 -4.73 1.76 7.62
N PHE A 27 -4.54 1.84 8.94
CA PHE A 27 -5.32 1.11 9.93
C PHE A 27 -6.15 2.07 10.77
N ARG A 28 -7.48 1.92 10.77
CA ARG A 28 -8.34 2.82 11.54
C ARG A 28 -8.46 2.40 12.99
N GLY A 29 -8.37 3.36 13.91
CA GLY A 29 -8.72 3.18 15.32
C GLY A 29 -7.72 2.35 16.14
N LEU A 30 -6.57 2.00 15.56
CA LEU A 30 -5.50 1.28 16.25
C LEU A 30 -4.37 2.23 16.67
N ASP A 31 -3.60 1.80 17.67
CA ASP A 31 -2.34 2.42 18.03
C ASP A 31 -1.16 1.78 17.27
N PRO A 32 -0.05 2.52 17.02
CA PRO A 32 1.06 1.99 16.24
C PRO A 32 1.63 0.67 16.75
N ALA A 33 1.73 0.51 18.07
CA ALA A 33 2.24 -0.72 18.69
C ALA A 33 1.32 -1.92 18.43
N GLU A 34 0.01 -1.69 18.33
CA GLU A 34 -0.96 -2.75 18.01
C GLU A 34 -0.87 -3.16 16.54
N VAL A 35 -0.68 -2.20 15.64
CA VAL A 35 -0.43 -2.50 14.23
C VAL A 35 0.85 -3.34 14.07
N VAL A 36 1.96 -2.94 14.72
CA VAL A 36 3.20 -3.75 14.68
C VAL A 36 2.98 -5.14 15.28
N ARG A 37 2.21 -5.26 16.38
CA ARG A 37 1.84 -6.58 16.93
C ARG A 37 1.09 -7.43 15.93
N ARG A 38 0.22 -6.88 15.08
CA ARG A 38 -0.48 -7.66 14.06
C ARG A 38 0.48 -8.20 12.99
N PHE A 39 1.43 -7.38 12.53
CA PHE A 39 2.48 -7.80 11.58
C PHE A 39 3.41 -8.88 12.16
N SER A 40 3.77 -8.73 13.43
CA SER A 40 4.67 -9.65 14.14
C SER A 40 3.94 -10.80 14.83
N ARG A 41 2.62 -10.93 14.66
CA ARG A 41 1.78 -11.98 15.28
C ARG A 41 1.82 -11.99 16.81
N GLY A 42 1.99 -10.83 17.40
CA GLY A 42 2.04 -10.62 18.83
C GLY A 42 3.44 -10.75 19.42
N GLU A 43 4.44 -11.18 18.65
CA GLU A 43 5.82 -11.37 19.14
C GLU A 43 6.56 -10.04 19.36
N ASN A 44 6.13 -8.95 18.72
CA ASN A 44 6.81 -7.66 18.77
C ASN A 44 5.83 -6.47 18.74
N SER A 45 6.02 -5.49 19.61
CA SER A 45 5.20 -4.25 19.65
C SER A 45 5.88 -3.01 19.05
N GLY A 46 7.02 -3.22 18.39
CA GLY A 46 7.85 -2.21 17.75
C GLY A 46 8.90 -1.61 18.67
N GLN A 47 9.99 -1.16 18.05
CA GLN A 47 10.99 -0.30 18.64
C GLN A 47 10.95 1.07 17.97
N GLU A 48 11.07 2.13 18.75
CA GLU A 48 11.14 3.49 18.20
C GLU A 48 12.35 3.66 17.28
N SER A 49 12.11 4.20 16.10
CA SER A 49 13.12 4.51 15.08
C SER A 49 12.59 5.59 14.12
N ASP A 50 13.37 5.91 13.10
CA ASP A 50 12.98 6.75 11.97
C ASP A 50 12.88 5.92 10.68
N PHE A 51 12.59 6.58 9.56
CA PHE A 51 12.49 5.90 8.28
C PHE A 51 13.84 5.33 7.81
N GLY A 52 14.97 5.97 8.12
CA GLY A 52 16.29 5.45 7.78
C GLY A 52 16.58 4.13 8.50
N GLY A 53 16.25 4.04 9.80
CA GLY A 53 16.39 2.80 10.55
C GLY A 53 15.43 1.68 10.11
N LEU A 54 14.26 2.03 9.57
CA LEU A 54 13.38 1.06 8.88
C LEU A 54 14.03 0.57 7.58
N ASP A 55 14.52 1.49 6.75
CA ASP A 55 15.12 1.19 5.44
C ASP A 55 16.36 0.31 5.59
N ASP A 56 17.25 0.62 6.54
CA ASP A 56 18.43 -0.20 6.86
C ASP A 56 18.03 -1.63 7.22
N LYS A 57 17.02 -1.82 8.07
CA LYS A 57 16.53 -3.16 8.46
C LYS A 57 15.92 -3.92 7.29
N ALA A 58 15.14 -3.24 6.45
CA ALA A 58 14.54 -3.85 5.28
C ALA A 58 15.62 -4.25 4.27
N TYR A 59 16.63 -3.41 4.07
CA TYR A 59 17.76 -3.69 3.19
C TYR A 59 18.61 -4.87 3.68
N GLU A 60 18.90 -4.94 4.98
CA GLU A 60 19.55 -6.10 5.61
C GLU A 60 18.76 -7.39 5.34
N PHE A 61 17.44 -7.37 5.57
CA PHE A 61 16.57 -8.53 5.34
C PHE A 61 16.52 -8.96 3.87
N VAL A 62 16.45 -8.00 2.93
CA VAL A 62 16.50 -8.28 1.49
C VAL A 62 17.82 -8.96 1.12
N ASN A 63 18.95 -8.49 1.66
CA ASN A 63 20.25 -9.12 1.39
C ASN A 63 20.35 -10.55 1.96
N GLU A 64 19.70 -10.82 3.10
CA GLU A 64 19.70 -12.15 3.71
C GLU A 64 18.80 -13.16 2.98
N THR A 65 17.74 -12.68 2.33
CA THR A 65 16.70 -13.49 1.66
C THR A 65 16.79 -13.46 0.14
N ASP A 66 17.82 -12.82 -0.42
CA ASP A 66 17.94 -12.50 -1.84
C ASP A 66 16.68 -11.78 -2.42
N GLY A 67 15.95 -11.07 -1.55
CA GLY A 67 14.72 -10.34 -1.85
C GLY A 67 13.47 -11.20 -2.10
N GLY A 68 13.57 -12.54 -1.97
CA GLY A 68 12.45 -13.46 -2.24
C GLY A 68 11.26 -13.28 -1.30
N ASP A 69 11.52 -12.81 -0.09
CA ASP A 69 10.53 -12.66 1.00
C ASP A 69 10.15 -11.19 1.25
N GLY A 70 10.49 -10.29 0.32
CA GLY A 70 10.27 -8.85 0.44
C GLY A 70 11.20 -8.17 1.46
N GLY A 71 10.73 -7.08 2.08
CA GLY A 71 11.53 -6.29 3.03
C GLY A 71 11.46 -6.71 4.49
N GLY A 72 10.56 -7.62 4.87
CA GLY A 72 10.49 -8.24 6.20
C GLY A 72 10.21 -7.30 7.39
N TYR A 73 10.07 -5.98 7.19
CA TYR A 73 9.87 -5.00 8.25
C TYR A 73 8.82 -3.96 7.88
N VAL A 74 8.18 -3.41 8.92
CA VAL A 74 7.21 -2.34 8.81
C VAL A 74 7.54 -1.21 9.78
N GLY A 75 7.39 0.04 9.33
CA GLY A 75 7.41 1.22 10.19
C GLY A 75 6.02 1.80 10.33
N VAL A 76 5.58 2.06 11.57
CA VAL A 76 4.22 2.50 11.86
C VAL A 76 4.19 3.80 12.66
N PHE A 77 3.38 4.75 12.24
CA PHE A 77 3.10 5.98 12.99
C PHE A 77 1.62 6.39 12.89
N LYS A 78 1.16 7.24 13.83
CA LYS A 78 -0.24 7.68 13.90
C LYS A 78 -0.47 9.00 13.16
N VAL A 79 -1.60 9.09 12.45
CA VAL A 79 -2.11 10.28 11.76
C VAL A 79 -3.62 10.38 11.96
N GLY A 80 -4.05 11.21 12.92
CA GLY A 80 -5.47 11.34 13.26
C GLY A 80 -6.05 10.04 13.80
N GLU A 81 -7.15 9.58 13.20
CA GLU A 81 -7.79 8.29 13.54
C GLU A 81 -7.10 7.06 12.94
N TRP A 82 -6.11 7.26 12.07
CA TRP A 82 -5.45 6.19 11.33
C TRP A 82 -4.01 6.01 11.79
N CYS A 83 -3.52 4.79 11.74
CA CYS A 83 -2.09 4.50 11.68
C CYS A 83 -1.68 4.27 10.23
N VAL A 84 -0.51 4.79 9.85
CA VAL A 84 0.14 4.53 8.57
C VAL A 84 1.27 3.55 8.82
N ALA A 85 1.28 2.45 8.07
CA ALA A 85 2.28 1.41 8.08
C ALA A 85 3.00 1.41 6.72
N ILE A 86 4.32 1.46 6.73
CA ILE A 86 5.16 1.48 5.52
C ILE A 86 5.98 0.20 5.50
N GLU A 87 5.91 -0.53 4.40
CA GLU A 87 6.65 -1.75 4.11
C GLU A 87 7.58 -1.47 2.90
N PRO A 88 8.86 -1.11 3.12
CA PRO A 88 9.84 -1.00 2.04
C PRO A 88 10.11 -2.38 1.43
N HIS A 89 10.40 -2.43 0.13
CA HIS A 89 10.75 -3.66 -0.59
C HIS A 89 9.70 -4.78 -0.50
N GLY A 90 8.45 -4.49 -0.10
CA GLY A 90 7.45 -5.52 0.17
C GLY A 90 6.08 -5.22 -0.41
N TRP A 91 5.26 -6.27 -0.46
CA TRP A 91 3.92 -6.33 -1.05
C TRP A 91 2.90 -7.04 -0.16
N MET A 92 3.32 -7.45 1.05
CA MET A 92 2.58 -8.38 1.89
C MET A 92 1.21 -7.84 2.30
N VAL A 93 1.12 -6.54 2.59
CA VAL A 93 -0.14 -5.91 3.04
C VAL A 93 -1.26 -5.88 2.00
N THR A 94 -0.96 -6.19 0.74
CA THR A 94 -1.97 -6.34 -0.33
C THR A 94 -2.23 -7.79 -0.72
N LEU A 95 -1.61 -8.77 -0.06
CA LEU A 95 -2.02 -10.16 -0.21
C LEU A 95 -3.36 -10.37 0.49
N HIS A 96 -4.29 -11.03 -0.19
CA HIS A 96 -5.69 -11.15 0.24
C HIS A 96 -5.82 -11.76 1.64
N GLU A 97 -5.07 -12.82 1.93
CA GLU A 97 -5.03 -13.50 3.22
C GLU A 97 -4.40 -12.63 4.32
N VAL A 98 -3.40 -11.81 3.97
CA VAL A 98 -2.69 -10.94 4.92
C VAL A 98 -3.58 -9.76 5.28
N VAL A 99 -4.16 -9.04 4.31
CA VAL A 99 -5.05 -7.91 4.58
C VAL A 99 -6.32 -8.34 5.32
N THR A 100 -6.81 -9.55 5.04
CA THR A 100 -7.91 -10.19 5.77
C THR A 100 -7.54 -10.40 7.24
N GLU A 101 -6.36 -10.95 7.55
CA GLU A 101 -5.94 -11.11 8.93
C GLU A 101 -5.72 -9.76 9.63
N LEU A 102 -4.99 -8.85 8.98
CA LEU A 102 -4.63 -7.53 9.48
C LEU A 102 -5.85 -6.66 9.79
N SER A 103 -6.96 -6.83 9.06
CA SER A 103 -8.18 -6.03 9.22
C SER A 103 -9.13 -6.51 10.30
N ARG A 104 -8.87 -7.63 10.99
CA ARG A 104 -9.79 -8.11 12.04
C ARG A 104 -10.03 -7.07 13.13
N GLY A 105 -11.30 -6.77 13.41
CA GLY A 105 -11.71 -5.77 14.39
C GLY A 105 -11.38 -4.32 14.01
N CYS A 106 -10.97 -4.03 12.77
CA CYS A 106 -10.74 -2.66 12.30
C CYS A 106 -11.00 -2.49 10.80
N GLU A 107 -10.73 -1.29 10.29
CA GLU A 107 -10.77 -0.96 8.86
C GLU A 107 -9.33 -0.82 8.38
N VAL A 108 -8.99 -1.43 7.24
CA VAL A 108 -7.66 -1.40 6.62
C VAL A 108 -7.78 -1.07 5.14
N LEU A 109 -6.91 -0.18 4.67
CA LEU A 109 -6.71 0.10 3.25
C LEU A 109 -5.21 -0.02 2.96
N ALA A 110 -4.82 -0.72 1.90
CA ALA A 110 -3.44 -0.88 1.50
C ALA A 110 -3.24 -0.56 0.01
N VAL A 111 -2.10 0.04 -0.31
CA VAL A 111 -1.65 0.33 -1.67
C VAL A 111 -0.23 -0.16 -1.84
N THR A 112 0.02 -0.92 -2.90
CA THR A 112 1.33 -1.49 -3.23
C THR A 112 1.77 -1.04 -4.60
N ARG A 113 2.99 -0.50 -4.69
CA ARG A 113 3.75 -0.39 -5.93
C ARG A 113 4.74 -1.53 -5.99
N HIS A 114 4.84 -2.17 -7.15
CA HIS A 114 5.80 -3.26 -7.40
C HIS A 114 6.10 -3.32 -8.89
N ASP A 115 7.22 -2.73 -9.30
CA ASP A 115 7.53 -2.54 -10.73
C ASP A 115 7.95 -3.84 -11.46
N TYR A 116 8.41 -4.87 -10.72
CA TYR A 116 8.78 -6.18 -11.29
C TYR A 116 7.71 -7.26 -11.16
N ALA A 117 6.58 -6.96 -10.53
CA ALA A 117 5.46 -7.89 -10.47
C ALA A 117 4.56 -7.68 -11.68
N ALA A 118 3.63 -8.61 -11.89
CA ALA A 118 2.62 -8.45 -12.94
C ALA A 118 1.89 -7.11 -12.80
N GLU A 119 1.55 -6.70 -11.56
CA GLU A 119 0.84 -5.44 -11.32
C GLU A 119 0.98 -4.90 -9.89
N HIS A 120 0.76 -3.57 -9.78
CA HIS A 120 0.51 -2.85 -8.53
C HIS A 120 -0.89 -3.17 -7.97
N SER A 121 -1.11 -3.01 -6.65
CA SER A 121 -2.33 -3.50 -6.00
C SER A 121 -2.95 -2.49 -5.05
N PHE A 122 -4.27 -2.58 -4.90
CA PHE A 122 -5.08 -1.89 -3.89
C PHE A 122 -5.97 -2.90 -3.19
N GLU A 123 -6.03 -2.82 -1.86
CA GLU A 123 -6.93 -3.63 -1.04
C GLU A 123 -7.64 -2.75 0.00
N TYR A 124 -8.95 -2.91 0.14
CA TYR A 124 -9.75 -2.30 1.18
C TYR A 124 -10.56 -3.36 1.89
N ALA A 125 -10.32 -3.52 3.20
CA ALA A 125 -10.90 -4.55 4.02
C ALA A 125 -11.47 -3.99 5.33
N ILE A 126 -12.55 -4.61 5.79
CA ILE A 126 -13.21 -4.28 7.05
C ILE A 126 -13.44 -5.59 7.81
N ASP A 127 -12.96 -5.65 9.04
CA ASP A 127 -13.20 -6.75 9.98
C ASP A 127 -12.95 -8.14 9.37
N GLY A 128 -11.81 -8.29 8.69
CA GLY A 128 -11.43 -9.54 8.04
C GLY A 128 -12.21 -9.90 6.78
N THR A 129 -12.87 -8.93 6.16
CA THR A 129 -13.50 -9.11 4.86
C THR A 129 -12.95 -8.09 3.87
N VAL A 130 -12.38 -8.55 2.76
CA VAL A 130 -12.05 -7.68 1.64
C VAL A 130 -13.34 -7.15 1.03
N VAL A 131 -13.47 -5.83 1.05
CA VAL A 131 -14.63 -5.08 0.55
C VAL A 131 -14.42 -4.75 -0.92
N THR A 132 -13.28 -4.15 -1.24
CA THR A 132 -12.89 -3.79 -2.61
C THR A 132 -11.40 -4.00 -2.79
N GLY A 133 -11.01 -4.82 -3.76
CA GLY A 133 -9.62 -4.97 -4.19
C GLY A 133 -9.53 -4.88 -5.71
N TYR A 134 -8.39 -4.41 -6.23
CA TYR A 134 -8.12 -4.35 -7.67
C TYR A 134 -6.62 -4.13 -7.95
N ARG A 135 -6.20 -4.40 -9.19
CA ARG A 135 -4.87 -4.02 -9.69
C ARG A 135 -4.88 -2.57 -10.15
N LEU A 136 -3.91 -1.75 -9.75
CA LEU A 136 -4.01 -0.29 -9.95
C LEU A 136 -4.15 0.13 -11.43
N ARG A 137 -3.61 -0.65 -12.38
CA ARG A 137 -3.76 -0.41 -13.83
C ARG A 137 -5.05 -0.95 -14.43
N HIS A 138 -5.77 -1.81 -13.70
CA HIS A 138 -7.02 -2.44 -14.12
C HIS A 138 -8.14 -2.13 -13.14
N PRO A 139 -8.51 -0.84 -12.97
CA PRO A 139 -9.59 -0.45 -12.06
C PRO A 139 -10.95 -1.05 -12.40
N HIS A 140 -11.14 -1.66 -13.58
CA HIS A 140 -12.34 -2.39 -13.97
C HIS A 140 -12.40 -3.85 -13.45
N GLU A 141 -11.26 -4.45 -13.05
CA GLU A 141 -11.18 -5.81 -12.51
C GLU A 141 -11.29 -5.84 -10.98
N ARG A 142 -12.32 -5.16 -10.45
CA ARG A 142 -12.57 -5.07 -9.00
C ARG A 142 -13.18 -6.35 -8.46
N TYR A 143 -12.79 -6.72 -7.24
CA TYR A 143 -13.33 -7.86 -6.51
C TYR A 143 -13.58 -7.51 -5.04
N GLY A 144 -14.17 -8.45 -4.30
CA GLY A 144 -14.48 -8.31 -2.89
C GLY A 144 -15.97 -8.51 -2.61
N SER A 145 -16.36 -8.28 -1.36
CA SER A 145 -17.76 -8.39 -0.93
C SER A 145 -18.67 -7.25 -1.41
N ASP A 146 -18.09 -6.08 -1.72
CA ASP A 146 -18.76 -4.91 -2.26
C ASP A 146 -17.79 -4.19 -3.22
N PRO A 147 -17.50 -4.79 -4.40
CA PRO A 147 -16.44 -4.31 -5.31
C PRO A 147 -16.68 -2.92 -5.87
N ASP A 148 -17.93 -2.45 -5.85
CA ASP A 148 -18.34 -1.15 -6.40
C ASP A 148 -18.42 -0.05 -5.33
N ARG A 149 -18.14 -0.36 -4.06
CA ARG A 149 -18.26 0.57 -2.93
C ARG A 149 -17.49 1.88 -3.13
N LEU A 150 -16.35 1.80 -3.82
CA LEU A 150 -15.45 2.94 -4.02
C LEU A 150 -15.62 3.61 -5.40
N ASN A 151 -16.56 3.18 -6.24
CA ASN A 151 -16.69 3.63 -7.62
C ASN A 151 -16.84 5.15 -7.74
N GLY A 152 -17.61 5.79 -6.86
CA GLY A 152 -17.78 7.25 -6.87
C GLY A 152 -16.45 7.99 -6.73
N PHE A 153 -15.59 7.57 -5.78
CA PHE A 153 -14.27 8.16 -5.63
C PHE A 153 -13.33 7.82 -6.79
N MET A 154 -13.40 6.60 -7.32
CA MET A 154 -12.58 6.19 -8.47
C MET A 154 -12.91 7.02 -9.72
N GLN A 155 -14.20 7.26 -9.99
CA GLN A 155 -14.67 8.11 -11.09
C GLN A 155 -14.25 9.56 -10.90
N GLU A 156 -14.36 10.11 -9.68
CA GLU A 156 -13.86 11.46 -9.37
C GLU A 156 -12.35 11.61 -9.63
N LEU A 157 -11.59 10.53 -9.51
CA LEU A 157 -10.15 10.47 -9.80
C LEU A 157 -9.83 10.15 -11.27
N GLY A 158 -10.86 10.03 -12.11
CA GLY A 158 -10.75 9.77 -13.54
C GLY A 158 -10.40 8.33 -13.89
N MET A 159 -10.66 7.37 -13.02
CA MET A 159 -10.43 5.95 -13.34
C MET A 159 -11.57 5.41 -14.23
N GLY A 160 -11.22 4.75 -15.34
CA GLY A 160 -12.16 4.01 -16.18
C GLY A 160 -12.61 2.72 -15.49
N LEU A 161 -13.91 2.57 -15.24
CA LEU A 161 -14.46 1.43 -14.50
C LEU A 161 -14.98 0.30 -15.38
N ASP A 162 -15.11 0.56 -16.68
CA ASP A 162 -15.56 -0.40 -17.69
C ASP A 162 -14.37 -1.11 -18.32
N LYS A 163 -14.57 -2.37 -18.68
CA LYS A 163 -13.55 -3.17 -19.36
C LYS A 163 -13.33 -2.61 -20.78
N PRO A 164 -12.08 -2.36 -21.21
CA PRO A 164 -11.80 -1.96 -22.58
C PRO A 164 -12.33 -2.98 -23.59
N GLU A 165 -13.07 -2.51 -24.61
CA GLU A 165 -13.82 -3.36 -25.53
C GLU A 165 -12.95 -3.97 -26.65
N ASP A 166 -11.87 -3.29 -27.04
CA ASP A 166 -10.98 -3.68 -28.11
C ASP A 166 -9.51 -3.33 -27.80
N GLU A 167 -8.59 -3.78 -28.67
CA GLU A 167 -7.15 -3.59 -28.51
C GLU A 167 -6.73 -2.11 -28.44
N ALA A 168 -7.38 -1.23 -29.22
CA ALA A 168 -7.08 0.19 -29.20
C ALA A 168 -7.51 0.84 -27.87
N ALA A 169 -8.65 0.43 -27.32
CA ALA A 169 -9.10 0.86 -26.00
C ALA A 169 -8.19 0.31 -24.89
N TRP A 170 -7.66 -0.90 -25.04
CA TRP A 170 -6.66 -1.47 -24.13
C TRP A 170 -5.36 -0.66 -24.13
N ASP A 171 -4.81 -0.34 -25.31
CA ASP A 171 -3.60 0.46 -25.43
C ASP A 171 -3.78 1.86 -24.83
N ALA A 172 -4.91 2.52 -25.12
CA ALA A 172 -5.23 3.82 -24.55
C ALA A 172 -5.34 3.78 -23.02
N ALA A 173 -6.02 2.77 -22.47
CA ALA A 173 -6.13 2.59 -21.03
C ALA A 173 -4.77 2.28 -20.38
N TRP A 174 -3.94 1.50 -21.05
CA TRP A 174 -2.59 1.19 -20.59
C TRP A 174 -1.71 2.44 -20.53
N GLU A 175 -1.65 3.22 -21.60
CA GLU A 175 -0.90 4.48 -21.66
C GLU A 175 -1.39 5.48 -20.62
N GLU A 176 -2.71 5.63 -20.45
CA GLU A 176 -3.27 6.55 -19.45
C GLU A 176 -2.89 6.13 -18.02
N ASN A 177 -2.92 4.83 -17.73
CA ASN A 177 -2.67 4.30 -16.39
C ASN A 177 -1.18 4.13 -16.07
N TYR A 178 -0.29 4.10 -17.06
CA TYR A 178 1.13 3.82 -16.87
C TYR A 178 1.78 4.71 -15.80
N ASP A 179 1.60 6.03 -15.90
CA ASP A 179 2.16 7.01 -14.95
C ASP A 179 1.16 7.50 -13.88
N THR A 180 -0.09 7.04 -13.95
CA THR A 180 -1.17 7.56 -13.09
C THR A 180 -1.70 6.55 -12.10
N ALA A 181 -1.50 5.24 -12.31
CA ALA A 181 -2.04 4.17 -11.48
C ALA A 181 -1.62 4.27 -10.01
N VAL A 182 -0.32 4.38 -9.72
CA VAL A 182 0.20 4.52 -8.35
C VAL A 182 -0.31 5.81 -7.69
N PRO A 183 -0.15 7.01 -8.31
CA PRO A 183 -0.69 8.23 -7.75
C PRO A 183 -2.21 8.15 -7.49
N ARG A 184 -2.97 7.52 -8.38
CA ARG A 184 -4.44 7.38 -8.29
C ARG A 184 -4.83 6.45 -7.14
N GLY A 185 -4.10 5.35 -6.92
CA GLY A 185 -4.28 4.47 -5.76
C GLY A 185 -4.12 5.21 -4.43
N PHE A 186 -3.06 6.03 -4.30
CA PHE A 186 -2.86 6.85 -3.10
C PHE A 186 -3.85 8.02 -2.98
N ALA A 187 -4.33 8.57 -4.09
CA ALA A 187 -5.41 9.54 -4.07
C ALA A 187 -6.74 8.94 -3.59
N LEU A 188 -7.02 7.69 -3.97
CA LEU A 188 -8.17 6.94 -3.46
C LEU A 188 -8.02 6.62 -1.97
N ALA A 189 -6.84 6.19 -1.54
CA ALA A 189 -6.51 6.02 -0.12
C ALA A 189 -6.80 7.30 0.68
N ALA A 190 -6.39 8.46 0.17
CA ALA A 190 -6.65 9.74 0.82
C ALA A 190 -8.14 10.13 0.84
N LYS A 191 -8.92 9.77 -0.18
CA LYS A 191 -10.38 9.99 -0.20
C LYS A 191 -11.10 9.18 0.87
N VAL A 192 -10.69 7.92 1.08
CA VAL A 192 -11.29 7.01 2.07
C VAL A 192 -10.86 7.37 3.49
N THR A 193 -9.56 7.58 3.70
CA THR A 193 -8.98 7.73 5.04
C THR A 193 -8.93 9.18 5.53
N GLY A 194 -8.98 10.15 4.62
CA GLY A 194 -8.63 11.54 4.90
C GLY A 194 -7.12 11.79 5.09
N VAL A 195 -6.29 10.74 5.02
CA VAL A 195 -4.83 10.84 5.19
C VAL A 195 -4.16 11.02 3.84
N GLN A 196 -3.56 12.19 3.64
CA GLN A 196 -2.71 12.45 2.47
C GLN A 196 -1.29 11.99 2.79
N PHE A 197 -0.86 10.86 2.24
CA PHE A 197 0.52 10.38 2.41
C PHE A 197 1.52 11.27 1.67
N ARG A 198 2.22 12.12 2.43
CA ARG A 198 3.16 13.13 1.91
C ARG A 198 4.61 12.73 2.20
N PRO A 199 5.59 13.24 1.44
CA PRO A 199 7.00 12.92 1.66
C PRO A 199 7.47 13.23 3.08
N ASP A 200 7.05 14.36 3.66
CA ASP A 200 7.45 14.80 5.00
C ASP A 200 6.85 13.94 6.14
N MET A 201 5.97 12.98 5.81
CA MET A 201 5.57 11.97 6.78
C MET A 201 6.67 10.95 7.07
N LEU A 202 7.66 10.80 6.18
CA LEU A 202 8.83 9.94 6.41
C LEU A 202 9.75 10.49 7.50
N ASP A 203 9.67 11.79 7.79
CA ASP A 203 10.44 12.43 8.88
C ASP A 203 9.85 12.16 10.28
N ARG A 204 8.71 11.47 10.36
CA ARG A 204 8.05 11.18 11.63
C ARG A 204 8.73 10.02 12.35
N PRO A 205 8.86 10.09 13.69
CA PRO A 205 9.18 8.92 14.49
C PRO A 205 8.16 7.81 14.26
N MET A 206 8.63 6.57 14.19
CA MET A 206 7.82 5.39 13.93
C MET A 206 8.21 4.25 14.84
N LEU A 207 7.27 3.33 15.06
CA LEU A 207 7.56 2.03 15.64
C LEU A 207 7.90 1.07 14.51
N VAL A 208 9.11 0.53 14.55
CA VAL A 208 9.61 -0.44 13.57
C VAL A 208 9.56 -1.84 14.16
N GLY A 209 9.01 -2.80 13.41
CA GLY A 209 8.99 -4.20 13.81
C GLY A 209 8.96 -5.15 12.62
N PRO A 210 9.24 -6.45 12.86
CA PRO A 210 9.29 -7.44 11.80
C PRO A 210 7.88 -7.83 11.32
N ILE A 211 7.81 -8.25 10.07
CA ILE A 211 6.68 -8.94 9.46
C ILE A 211 6.98 -10.44 9.51
N LEU A 212 6.07 -11.25 10.04
CA LEU A 212 6.25 -12.69 10.15
C LEU A 212 5.24 -13.46 9.26
N GLU A 213 5.75 -14.41 8.47
CA GLU A 213 4.98 -15.34 7.62
C GLU A 213 4.56 -16.63 8.34
N LYS A 214 3.57 -17.33 7.76
CA LYS A 214 2.80 -18.45 8.39
C LYS A 214 3.51 -19.76 8.20
#